data_AF-A0A2I8AAL1-F1
#
_entry.id   AF-A0A2I8AAL1-F1
#
_cell.length_a   1.000
_cell.length_b   1.000
_cell.length_c   1.000
_cell.angle_alpha   90.00
_cell.angle_beta   90.00
_cell.angle_gamma   90.00
#
_symmetry.space_group_name_H-M   'P 1'
#
loop_
_entity.id
_entity.type
_entity.pdbx_description
1 polymer ?
#
loop_
_entity_poly.entity_id
_entity_poly.type
_entity_poly.pdbx_seq_one_letter_code
_entity_poly.pdbx_strand_id
1 'polypeptide(L)'
;MDTNELKFLLKLLGFSNYRAGLSANAFSSFKGKDKICRALGDRELVDYSREIATVKILSPGQALLKLPPGQLPITDKERKVLEKISSAGKIAPSKITSVKAAERDAIFKTLSERGLIETELQRKKNGAEVWLTERGVEFLRDDYTPNKSSNPVISQELLGNYLRFLRKTLRVKPETESILSIPTVESSVETIINITDEEILQTIEKLDKELGTQNYLPIFHLRQKLQPPLSRDELDQALYRLQKNDLIELSTLLDPTPYTTEQLNSGIPQNIGGSLFFLSVN
;
A
#
# COMPACT_ATOMS: atom_id res chain seq x y z
N MET A 1 12.04 -4.78 14.04
CA MET A 1 12.78 -4.48 12.80
C MET A 1 14.03 -3.71 13.17
N ASP A 2 15.17 -4.02 12.56
CA ASP A 2 16.41 -3.29 12.84
C ASP A 2 16.54 -2.00 12.00
N THR A 3 17.47 -1.12 12.37
CA THR A 3 17.68 0.17 11.69
C THR A 3 18.08 0.02 10.21
N ASN A 4 18.84 -1.00 9.84
CA ASN A 4 19.27 -1.21 8.46
C ASN A 4 18.12 -1.76 7.61
N GLU A 5 17.31 -2.66 8.16
CA GLU A 5 16.09 -3.16 7.53
C GLU A 5 15.12 -2.01 7.25
N LEU A 6 14.86 -1.15 8.24
CA LEU A 6 14.01 0.02 8.05
C LEU A 6 14.57 0.95 6.97
N LYS A 7 15.86 1.32 7.07
CA LYS A 7 16.52 2.16 6.06
C LYS A 7 16.42 1.56 4.66
N PHE A 8 16.50 0.25 4.55
CA PHE A 8 16.40 -0.47 3.28
C PHE A 8 14.99 -0.32 2.68
N LEU A 9 13.94 -0.53 3.49
CA LEU A 9 12.54 -0.32 3.08
C LEU A 9 12.28 1.14 2.70
N LEU A 10 12.72 2.10 3.51
CA LEU A 10 12.57 3.54 3.24
C LEU A 10 13.33 3.98 1.98
N LYS A 11 14.44 3.31 1.65
CA LYS A 11 15.16 3.56 0.40
C LYS A 11 14.38 3.06 -0.80
N LEU A 12 13.72 1.89 -0.69
CA LEU A 12 12.85 1.37 -1.76
C LEU A 12 11.67 2.29 -2.08
N LEU A 13 11.10 2.96 -1.07
CA LEU A 13 10.05 3.96 -1.27
C LEU A 13 10.45 5.13 -2.20
N GLY A 14 11.75 5.38 -2.35
CA GLY A 14 12.29 6.39 -3.25
C GLY A 14 12.25 6.00 -4.74
N PHE A 15 11.99 4.74 -5.07
CA PHE A 15 11.99 4.23 -6.43
C PHE A 15 10.58 4.10 -7.02
N SER A 16 10.50 4.14 -8.35
CA SER A 16 9.26 3.88 -9.09
C SER A 16 8.74 2.47 -8.77
N ASN A 17 7.44 2.37 -8.49
CA ASN A 17 6.77 1.12 -8.08
C ASN A 17 7.46 0.41 -6.89
N TYR A 18 8.18 1.17 -6.06
CA TYR A 18 8.96 0.67 -4.93
C TYR A 18 9.94 -0.44 -5.29
N ARG A 19 10.42 -0.45 -6.54
CA ARG A 19 11.20 -1.52 -7.16
C ARG A 19 12.54 -1.02 -7.64
N ALA A 20 13.60 -1.77 -7.34
CA ALA A 20 14.95 -1.37 -7.71
C ALA A 20 15.90 -2.54 -7.87
N GLY A 21 16.96 -2.33 -8.66
CA GLY A 21 18.08 -3.27 -8.73
C GLY A 21 18.86 -3.28 -7.40
N LEU A 22 19.15 -4.46 -6.87
CA LEU A 22 19.90 -4.63 -5.62
C LEU A 22 21.37 -4.17 -5.75
N SER A 23 21.86 -4.12 -6.99
CA SER A 23 23.17 -3.56 -7.37
C SER A 23 23.14 -2.04 -7.60
N ALA A 24 21.98 -1.39 -7.51
CA ALA A 24 21.89 0.06 -7.67
C ALA A 24 22.74 0.77 -6.60
N ASN A 25 23.34 1.91 -6.97
CA ASN A 25 24.20 2.68 -6.07
C ASN A 25 23.48 3.10 -4.78
N ALA A 26 22.15 3.27 -4.84
CA ALA A 26 21.31 3.52 -3.69
C ALA A 26 21.45 2.50 -2.55
N PHE A 27 21.81 1.25 -2.89
CA PHE A 27 21.98 0.19 -1.90
C PHE A 27 23.45 -0.11 -1.59
N SER A 28 24.42 0.59 -2.19
CA SER A 28 25.86 0.26 -2.04
C SER A 28 26.35 0.34 -0.59
N SER A 29 25.73 1.20 0.22
CA SER A 29 26.04 1.39 1.64
C SER A 29 25.54 0.27 2.57
N PHE A 30 24.61 -0.58 2.11
CA PHE A 30 24.07 -1.66 2.93
C PHE A 30 25.02 -2.86 2.91
N LYS A 31 25.69 -3.12 4.03
CA LYS A 31 26.44 -4.37 4.24
C LYS A 31 25.45 -5.52 4.47
N GLY A 32 25.69 -6.66 3.82
CA GLY A 32 24.84 -7.85 4.01
C GLY A 32 23.42 -7.73 3.45
N LYS A 33 23.24 -7.01 2.33
CA LYS A 33 21.94 -6.83 1.64
C LYS A 33 21.16 -8.13 1.46
N ASP A 34 21.89 -9.21 1.22
CA ASP A 34 21.33 -10.54 1.03
C ASP A 34 20.60 -11.05 2.27
N LYS A 35 21.17 -10.80 3.46
CA LYS A 35 20.56 -11.15 4.74
C LYS A 35 19.35 -10.27 5.01
N ILE A 36 19.46 -8.97 4.71
CA ILE A 36 18.35 -8.01 4.85
C ILE A 36 17.18 -8.42 3.95
N CYS A 37 17.42 -8.71 2.67
CA CYS A 37 16.37 -9.16 1.74
C CYS A 37 15.74 -10.47 2.18
N ARG A 38 16.54 -11.42 2.69
CA ARG A 38 16.01 -12.68 3.22
C ARG A 38 15.14 -12.44 4.44
N ALA A 39 15.64 -11.71 5.44
CA ALA A 39 14.91 -11.44 6.67
C ALA A 39 13.63 -10.61 6.44
N LEU A 40 13.65 -9.67 5.49
CA LEU A 40 12.46 -8.91 5.10
C LEU A 40 11.50 -9.76 4.26
N GLY A 41 12.01 -10.64 3.40
CA GLY A 41 11.21 -11.57 2.60
C GLY A 41 10.56 -12.68 3.42
N ASP A 42 11.23 -13.18 4.46
CA ASP A 42 10.68 -14.15 5.43
C ASP A 42 9.50 -13.55 6.22
N ARG A 43 9.42 -12.21 6.31
CA ARG A 43 8.28 -11.45 6.88
C ARG A 43 7.32 -10.93 5.81
N GLU A 44 7.50 -11.35 4.56
CA GLU A 44 6.70 -10.96 3.41
C GLU A 44 6.67 -9.45 3.14
N LEU A 45 7.67 -8.68 3.60
CA LEU A 45 7.72 -7.22 3.43
C LEU A 45 8.38 -6.79 2.11
N VAL A 46 9.25 -7.64 1.58
CA VAL A 46 9.88 -7.45 0.27
C VAL A 46 9.86 -8.74 -0.50
N ASP A 47 9.83 -8.64 -1.81
CA ASP A 47 10.09 -9.76 -2.70
C ASP A 47 11.21 -9.41 -3.68
N TYR A 48 11.80 -10.43 -4.30
CA TYR A 48 12.98 -10.26 -5.15
C TYR A 48 12.98 -11.20 -6.34
N SER A 49 13.74 -10.82 -7.38
CA SER A 49 13.84 -11.63 -8.59
C SER A 49 14.61 -12.92 -8.32
N ARG A 50 14.02 -14.02 -8.81
CA ARG A 50 14.55 -15.38 -8.67
C ARG A 50 15.04 -15.89 -10.03
N GLU A 51 16.06 -16.73 -10.00
CA GLU A 51 16.55 -17.48 -11.15
C GLU A 51 16.59 -18.97 -10.80
N ILE A 52 16.54 -19.82 -11.82
CA ILE A 52 16.64 -21.26 -11.62
C ILE A 52 18.08 -21.59 -11.17
N ALA A 53 18.23 -22.10 -9.96
CA ALA A 53 19.49 -22.51 -9.37
C ALA A 53 19.93 -23.85 -9.93
N THR A 54 19.02 -24.82 -9.83
CA THR A 54 19.24 -26.18 -10.26
C THR A 54 17.97 -26.76 -10.85
N VAL A 55 18.16 -27.73 -11.72
CA VAL A 55 17.09 -28.49 -12.36
C VAL A 55 17.35 -29.96 -12.09
N LYS A 56 16.30 -30.67 -11.72
CA LYS A 56 16.32 -32.11 -11.50
C LYS A 56 15.24 -32.77 -12.35
N ILE A 57 15.53 -33.92 -12.94
CA ILE A 57 14.52 -34.68 -13.67
C ILE A 57 13.60 -35.41 -12.68
N LEU A 58 12.29 -35.40 -12.96
CA LEU A 58 11.31 -36.17 -12.19
C LEU A 58 11.06 -37.53 -12.86
N SER A 59 10.41 -38.45 -12.13
CA SER A 59 10.08 -39.79 -12.64
C SER A 59 9.32 -39.76 -13.99
N PRO A 60 8.35 -38.86 -14.22
CA PRO A 60 7.69 -38.73 -15.52
C PRO A 60 8.65 -38.34 -16.65
N GLY A 61 9.58 -37.41 -16.38
CA GLY A 61 10.61 -37.02 -17.34
C GLY A 61 11.54 -38.18 -17.70
N GLN A 62 11.92 -39.01 -16.72
CA GLN A 62 12.74 -40.20 -16.98
C GLN A 62 12.00 -41.26 -17.79
N ALA A 63 10.72 -41.51 -17.50
CA ALA A 63 9.90 -42.44 -18.25
C ALA A 63 9.76 -42.00 -19.71
N LEU A 64 9.61 -40.70 -19.93
CA LEU A 64 9.49 -40.10 -21.25
C LEU A 64 10.77 -40.30 -22.10
N LEU A 65 11.97 -40.23 -21.49
CA LEU A 65 13.22 -40.49 -22.20
C LEU A 65 13.40 -41.96 -22.65
N LYS A 66 12.69 -42.92 -22.05
CA LYS A 66 12.74 -44.34 -22.41
C LYS A 66 11.90 -44.68 -23.65
N LEU A 67 11.01 -43.78 -24.08
CA LEU A 67 10.19 -43.96 -25.27
C LEU A 67 10.98 -43.63 -26.55
N PRO A 68 10.67 -44.30 -27.68
CA PRO A 68 11.35 -44.03 -28.94
C PRO A 68 11.10 -42.59 -29.44
N PRO A 69 12.11 -41.94 -30.05
CA PRO A 69 11.97 -40.59 -30.60
C PRO A 69 10.88 -40.56 -31.68
N GLY A 70 9.90 -39.65 -31.53
CA GLY A 70 8.78 -39.48 -32.47
C GLY A 70 7.39 -39.78 -31.89
N GLN A 71 7.29 -40.48 -30.76
CA GLN A 71 6.03 -40.70 -30.03
C GLN A 71 5.80 -39.71 -28.88
N LEU A 72 6.72 -38.76 -28.71
CA LEU A 72 6.78 -37.89 -27.56
C LEU A 72 6.13 -36.54 -27.86
N PRO A 73 5.30 -35.99 -26.96
CA PRO A 73 4.76 -34.64 -27.08
C PRO A 73 5.82 -33.57 -26.68
N ILE A 74 7.08 -33.78 -27.05
CA ILE A 74 8.19 -32.86 -26.78
C ILE A 74 9.02 -32.65 -28.04
N THR A 75 9.59 -31.46 -28.18
CA THR A 75 10.51 -31.10 -29.27
C THR A 75 11.88 -31.75 -29.09
N ASP A 76 12.65 -31.85 -30.17
CA ASP A 76 14.03 -32.37 -30.12
C ASP A 76 14.94 -31.56 -29.17
N LYS A 77 14.70 -30.24 -29.08
CA LYS A 77 15.43 -29.36 -28.17
C LYS A 77 15.11 -29.69 -26.71
N GLU A 78 13.83 -29.86 -26.37
CA GLU A 78 13.39 -30.27 -25.04
C GLU A 78 13.94 -31.65 -24.66
N ARG A 79 13.95 -32.60 -25.61
CA ARG A 79 14.52 -33.93 -25.41
C ARG A 79 16.01 -33.87 -25.07
N LYS A 80 16.80 -33.10 -25.82
CA LYS A 80 18.24 -32.90 -25.54
C LYS A 80 18.49 -32.28 -24.16
N VAL A 81 17.61 -31.37 -23.73
CA VAL A 81 17.69 -30.77 -22.39
C VAL A 81 17.39 -31.82 -21.32
N LEU A 82 16.31 -32.60 -21.47
CA LEU A 82 15.96 -33.69 -20.55
C LEU A 82 17.06 -34.76 -20.45
N GLU A 83 17.66 -35.17 -21.57
CA GLU A 83 18.78 -36.13 -21.59
C GLU A 83 19.98 -35.63 -20.78
N LYS A 84 20.32 -34.34 -20.90
CA LYS A 84 21.40 -33.72 -20.12
C LYS A 84 21.10 -33.66 -18.64
N ILE A 85 19.85 -33.34 -18.26
CA ILE A 85 19.44 -33.35 -16.85
C ILE A 85 19.46 -34.78 -16.30
N SER A 86 18.92 -35.74 -17.06
CA SER A 86 18.88 -37.16 -16.67
C SER A 86 20.27 -37.75 -16.44
N SER A 87 21.25 -37.34 -17.23
CA SER A 87 22.63 -37.82 -17.10
C SER A 87 23.34 -37.26 -15.85
N ALA A 88 22.95 -36.07 -15.40
CA ALA A 88 23.58 -35.38 -14.27
C ALA A 88 22.80 -35.51 -12.95
N GLY A 89 21.53 -35.93 -13.00
CA GLY A 89 20.61 -35.96 -11.87
C GLY A 89 20.12 -34.57 -11.47
N LYS A 90 21.02 -33.74 -10.91
CA LYS A 90 20.77 -32.34 -10.50
C LYS A 90 21.83 -31.44 -11.15
N ILE A 91 21.42 -30.49 -11.98
CA ILE A 91 22.34 -29.67 -12.78
C ILE A 91 21.94 -28.20 -12.77
N ALA A 92 22.94 -27.30 -12.78
CA ALA A 92 22.70 -25.87 -12.95
C ALA A 92 22.36 -25.53 -14.41
N PRO A 93 21.39 -24.63 -14.68
CA PRO A 93 21.07 -24.16 -16.03
C PRO A 93 22.28 -23.83 -16.89
N SER A 94 23.30 -23.17 -16.32
CA SER A 94 24.51 -22.72 -17.02
C SER A 94 25.34 -23.85 -17.64
N LYS A 95 25.22 -25.09 -17.14
CA LYS A 95 25.91 -26.27 -17.68
C LYS A 95 25.20 -26.89 -18.87
N ILE A 96 23.97 -26.48 -19.16
CA ILE A 96 23.20 -26.93 -20.33
C ILE A 96 23.45 -25.93 -21.47
N THR A 97 24.53 -26.16 -22.23
CA THR A 97 24.97 -25.28 -23.33
C THR A 97 24.35 -25.64 -24.69
N SER A 98 23.51 -26.67 -24.75
CA SER A 98 22.85 -27.15 -25.98
C SER A 98 21.82 -26.17 -26.54
N VAL A 99 21.41 -25.16 -25.76
CA VAL A 99 20.42 -24.15 -26.13
C VAL A 99 20.80 -22.76 -25.61
N LYS A 100 20.42 -21.73 -26.37
CA LYS A 100 20.60 -20.32 -25.98
C LYS A 100 19.88 -20.04 -24.67
N ALA A 101 20.37 -19.07 -23.89
CA ALA A 101 19.87 -18.80 -22.53
C ALA A 101 18.36 -18.53 -22.49
N ALA A 102 17.86 -17.62 -23.35
CA ALA A 102 16.43 -17.29 -23.40
C ALA A 102 15.54 -18.49 -23.79
N GLU A 103 15.98 -19.30 -24.75
CA GLU A 103 15.26 -20.52 -25.17
C GLU A 103 15.27 -21.57 -24.06
N ARG A 104 16.36 -21.67 -23.30
CA ARG A 104 16.53 -22.62 -22.21
C ARG A 104 15.58 -22.35 -21.05
N ASP A 105 15.41 -21.09 -20.67
CA ASP A 105 14.50 -20.70 -19.59
C ASP A 105 13.04 -20.98 -19.98
N ALA A 106 12.66 -20.73 -21.24
CA ALA A 106 11.35 -21.10 -21.78
C ALA A 106 11.13 -22.62 -21.75
N ILE A 107 12.14 -23.41 -22.14
CA ILE A 107 12.10 -24.87 -22.08
C ILE A 107 11.93 -25.36 -20.62
N PHE A 108 12.68 -24.80 -19.67
CA PHE A 108 12.52 -25.20 -18.26
C PHE A 108 11.14 -24.87 -17.73
N LYS A 109 10.58 -23.72 -18.10
CA LYS A 109 9.20 -23.37 -17.72
C LYS A 109 8.21 -24.42 -18.24
N THR A 110 8.23 -24.72 -19.54
CA THR A 110 7.35 -25.72 -20.16
C THR A 110 7.52 -27.11 -19.55
N LEU A 111 8.76 -27.57 -19.33
CA LEU A 111 9.04 -28.89 -18.76
C LEU A 111 8.61 -28.98 -17.29
N SER A 112 8.75 -27.88 -16.54
CA SER A 112 8.31 -27.80 -15.13
C SER A 112 6.78 -27.80 -15.04
N GLU A 113 6.08 -27.04 -15.90
CA GLU A 113 4.61 -27.01 -15.99
C GLU A 113 4.04 -28.39 -16.34
N ARG A 114 4.76 -29.18 -17.15
CA ARG A 114 4.40 -30.56 -17.51
C ARG A 114 4.77 -31.59 -16.43
N GLY A 115 5.35 -31.18 -15.30
CA GLY A 115 5.77 -32.07 -14.22
C GLY A 115 6.91 -33.03 -14.61
N LEU A 116 7.69 -32.70 -15.65
CA LEU A 116 8.80 -33.54 -16.13
C LEU A 116 10.09 -33.25 -15.37
N ILE A 117 10.23 -32.03 -14.87
CA ILE A 117 11.40 -31.56 -14.10
C ILE A 117 10.94 -30.80 -12.87
N GLU A 118 11.82 -30.78 -11.87
CA GLU A 118 11.74 -29.94 -10.69
C GLU A 118 12.79 -28.83 -10.81
N THR A 119 12.37 -27.59 -10.58
CA THR A 119 13.27 -26.43 -10.62
C THR A 119 13.42 -25.85 -9.22
N GLU A 120 14.65 -25.73 -8.77
CA GLU A 120 14.97 -25.06 -7.50
C GLU A 120 15.28 -23.60 -7.83
N LEU A 121 14.49 -22.67 -7.30
CA LEU A 121 14.69 -21.24 -7.50
C LEU A 121 15.64 -20.69 -6.43
N GLN A 122 16.61 -19.89 -6.84
CA GLN A 122 17.41 -19.05 -5.95
C GLN A 122 17.21 -17.59 -6.31
N ARG A 123 17.60 -16.66 -5.44
CA ARG A 123 17.65 -15.25 -5.81
C ARG A 123 18.63 -15.05 -6.95
N LYS A 124 18.26 -14.23 -7.93
CA LYS A 124 19.13 -13.87 -9.04
C LYS A 124 20.43 -13.25 -8.53
N LYS A 125 21.59 -13.69 -9.04
CA LYS A 125 22.89 -13.11 -8.63
C LYS A 125 23.18 -11.79 -9.35
N ASN A 126 22.89 -11.74 -10.65
CA ASN A 126 23.19 -10.59 -11.50
C ASN A 126 21.91 -9.88 -11.94
N GLY A 127 21.85 -8.56 -11.77
CA GLY A 127 20.63 -7.80 -12.07
C GLY A 127 19.45 -8.23 -11.20
N ALA A 128 19.73 -8.62 -9.95
CA ALA A 128 18.70 -8.92 -8.97
C ALA A 128 17.88 -7.66 -8.72
N GLU A 129 16.56 -7.81 -8.69
CA GLU A 129 15.64 -6.72 -8.37
C GLU A 129 14.95 -7.07 -7.06
N VAL A 130 14.60 -6.04 -6.31
CA VAL A 130 13.87 -6.14 -5.05
C VAL A 130 12.77 -5.10 -5.06
N TRP A 131 11.62 -5.43 -4.49
CA TRP A 131 10.48 -4.53 -4.40
C TRP A 131 9.72 -4.74 -3.09
N LEU A 132 8.97 -3.71 -2.68
CA LEU A 132 7.99 -3.86 -1.61
C LEU A 132 6.82 -4.73 -2.11
N THR A 133 6.40 -5.67 -1.27
CA THR A 133 5.14 -6.39 -1.46
C THR A 133 3.97 -5.50 -1.02
N GLU A 134 2.75 -5.94 -1.30
CA GLU A 134 1.53 -5.32 -0.75
C GLU A 134 1.56 -5.31 0.79
N ARG A 135 1.87 -6.46 1.41
CA ARG A 135 2.05 -6.56 2.85
C ARG A 135 3.13 -5.62 3.40
N GLY A 136 4.23 -5.42 2.66
CA GLY A 136 5.29 -4.48 3.03
C GLY A 136 4.84 -3.02 2.98
N VAL A 137 3.99 -2.68 2.02
CA VAL A 137 3.35 -1.36 1.91
C VAL A 137 2.41 -1.13 3.09
N GLU A 138 1.49 -2.06 3.36
CA GLU A 138 0.58 -2.02 4.51
C GLU A 138 1.34 -1.92 5.82
N PHE A 139 2.35 -2.77 6.01
CA PHE A 139 3.16 -2.76 7.21
C PHE A 139 3.79 -1.38 7.47
N LEU A 140 4.32 -0.73 6.44
CA LEU A 140 4.92 0.61 6.59
C LEU A 140 3.88 1.70 6.84
N ARG A 141 2.65 1.55 6.35
CA ARG A 141 1.58 2.55 6.49
C ARG A 141 0.86 2.44 7.83
N ASP A 142 0.53 1.20 8.21
CA ASP A 142 -0.47 0.90 9.24
C ASP A 142 0.17 0.28 10.49
N ASP A 143 1.14 -0.63 10.31
CA ASP A 143 1.63 -1.48 11.42
C ASP A 143 2.96 -1.01 12.04
N TYR A 144 3.77 -0.26 11.29
CA TYR A 144 5.13 0.07 11.71
C TYR A 144 5.13 1.10 12.84
N THR A 145 5.52 0.63 14.02
CA THR A 145 5.73 1.47 15.21
C THR A 145 7.21 1.57 15.57
N PRO A 146 7.79 2.78 15.65
CA PRO A 146 9.18 2.95 16.06
C PRO A 146 9.39 2.43 17.49
N ASN A 147 10.42 1.62 17.72
CA ASN A 147 10.75 1.17 19.06
C ASN A 147 11.52 2.26 19.83
N LYS A 148 11.18 2.45 21.12
CA LYS A 148 11.84 3.44 21.99
C LYS A 148 13.31 3.10 22.31
N SER A 149 13.76 1.87 22.02
CA SER A 149 15.07 1.35 22.40
C SER A 149 16.19 1.68 21.41
N SER A 150 15.87 2.18 20.22
CA SER A 150 16.87 2.56 19.22
C SER A 150 16.61 3.98 18.74
N ASN A 151 17.66 4.80 18.64
CA ASN A 151 17.63 6.11 18.01
C ASN A 151 18.18 5.96 16.58
N PRO A 152 17.38 5.48 15.61
CA PRO A 152 17.87 5.29 14.26
C PRO A 152 18.19 6.65 13.64
N VAL A 153 19.44 6.83 13.21
CA VAL A 153 19.82 8.01 12.41
C VAL A 153 19.22 7.84 11.01
N ILE A 154 18.08 8.47 10.75
CA ILE A 154 17.41 8.51 9.45
C ILE A 154 17.79 9.81 8.73
N SER A 155 18.22 9.71 7.46
CA SER A 155 18.53 10.89 6.66
C SER A 155 17.25 11.61 6.21
N GLN A 156 17.37 12.91 5.90
CA GLN A 156 16.26 13.69 5.33
C GLN A 156 15.71 13.07 4.04
N GLU A 157 16.55 12.43 3.24
CA GLU A 157 16.14 11.71 2.03
C GLU A 157 15.16 10.57 2.35
N LEU A 158 15.49 9.73 3.34
CA LEU A 158 14.64 8.60 3.73
C LEU A 158 13.33 9.07 4.35
N LEU A 159 13.37 10.11 5.18
CA LEU A 159 12.17 10.75 5.71
C LEU A 159 11.31 11.32 4.57
N GLY A 160 11.93 11.99 3.60
CA GLY A 160 11.24 12.53 2.42
C GLY A 160 10.55 11.44 1.59
N ASN A 161 11.20 10.29 1.40
CA ASN A 161 10.61 9.13 0.73
C ASN A 161 9.37 8.62 1.48
N TYR A 162 9.47 8.49 2.80
CA TYR A 162 8.36 8.06 3.64
C TYR A 162 7.18 9.02 3.62
N LEU A 163 7.42 10.33 3.75
CA LEU A 163 6.36 11.34 3.67
C LEU A 163 5.68 11.36 2.30
N ARG A 164 6.43 11.19 1.22
CA ARG A 164 5.87 11.06 -0.14
C ARG A 164 5.00 9.81 -0.25
N PHE A 165 5.47 8.69 0.30
CA PHE A 165 4.73 7.43 0.35
C PHE A 165 3.39 7.59 1.10
N LEU A 166 3.40 8.16 2.31
CA LEU A 166 2.18 8.42 3.08
C LEU A 166 1.21 9.34 2.33
N ARG A 167 1.70 10.43 1.74
CA ARG A 167 0.85 11.32 0.93
C ARG A 167 0.24 10.61 -0.27
N LYS A 168 0.91 9.64 -0.87
CA LYS A 168 0.36 8.86 -1.99
C LYS A 168 -0.69 7.87 -1.52
N THR A 169 -0.37 7.10 -0.49
CA THR A 169 -1.23 6.02 0.00
C THR A 169 -2.48 6.54 0.71
N LEU A 170 -2.38 7.68 1.40
CA LEU A 170 -3.51 8.33 2.06
C LEU A 170 -4.36 9.21 1.12
N ARG A 171 -3.87 9.51 -0.10
CA ARG A 171 -4.64 10.25 -1.11
C ARG A 171 -5.50 9.37 -2.01
N VAL A 172 -5.37 8.04 -1.95
CA VAL A 172 -6.23 7.12 -2.71
C VAL A 172 -7.56 6.92 -1.96
N LYS A 173 -8.36 7.98 -1.96
CA LYS A 173 -9.82 7.87 -2.05
C LYS A 173 -10.30 9.13 -2.79
N PRO A 174 -10.20 9.11 -4.12
CA PRO A 174 -11.42 9.26 -4.91
C PRO A 174 -11.48 8.33 -6.14
N GLU A 175 -12.70 7.90 -6.43
CA GLU A 175 -13.21 7.30 -7.68
C GLU A 175 -13.02 5.79 -7.92
N THR A 176 -14.12 5.06 -7.69
CA THR A 176 -14.59 4.05 -8.65
C THR A 176 -16.09 4.25 -8.83
N GLU A 177 -16.46 4.70 -10.02
CA GLU A 177 -17.82 4.62 -10.55
C GLU A 177 -18.31 3.17 -10.53
N SER A 178 -19.50 2.91 -9.99
CA SER A 178 -20.45 1.90 -10.50
C SER A 178 -21.78 2.00 -9.76
N ILE A 179 -22.72 2.69 -10.43
CA ILE A 179 -24.12 2.30 -10.68
C ILE A 179 -24.69 1.19 -9.76
N LEU A 180 -25.73 1.58 -9.02
CA LEU A 180 -26.90 0.81 -8.55
C LEU A 180 -26.67 -0.58 -7.94
N SER A 181 -26.90 -0.72 -6.64
CA SER A 181 -28.02 -1.53 -6.06
C SER A 181 -27.91 -1.62 -4.53
N ILE A 182 -28.98 -1.23 -3.84
CA ILE A 182 -29.37 -1.63 -2.46
C ILE A 182 -30.35 -2.82 -2.67
N PRO A 183 -30.44 -3.89 -1.85
CA PRO A 183 -30.50 -3.85 -0.38
C PRO A 183 -29.75 -4.91 0.45
N THR A 184 -29.40 -4.45 1.67
CA THR A 184 -29.57 -5.07 3.01
C THR A 184 -29.17 -6.54 3.19
N VAL A 185 -28.16 -6.84 4.04
CA VAL A 185 -28.30 -7.59 5.32
C VAL A 185 -27.06 -7.33 6.22
N GLU A 186 -27.36 -7.03 7.48
CA GLU A 186 -26.64 -7.10 8.76
C GLU A 186 -25.21 -7.71 8.83
N SER A 187 -24.31 -7.00 9.53
CA SER A 187 -23.77 -7.41 10.85
C SER A 187 -22.27 -7.07 11.03
N SER A 188 -22.01 -6.30 12.09
CA SER A 188 -20.84 -6.33 12.98
C SER A 188 -19.49 -5.71 12.54
N VAL A 189 -19.19 -4.54 13.16
CA VAL A 189 -17.89 -3.97 13.61
C VAL A 189 -16.83 -3.77 12.50
N GLU A 190 -16.44 -2.56 12.11
CA GLU A 190 -15.67 -1.57 12.88
C GLU A 190 -15.94 -0.15 12.36
N THR A 191 -16.13 0.78 13.29
CA THR A 191 -16.48 2.18 13.05
C THR A 191 -15.30 2.96 12.45
N ILE A 192 -15.13 2.87 11.12
CA ILE A 192 -14.56 3.99 10.36
C ILE A 192 -15.68 5.02 10.30
N ILE A 193 -15.69 5.96 11.23
CA ILE A 193 -16.69 7.03 11.29
C ILE A 193 -16.44 7.97 10.09
N ASN A 194 -16.90 7.57 8.92
CA ASN A 194 -17.27 8.51 7.86
C ASN A 194 -18.54 9.20 8.37
N ILE A 195 -18.40 10.25 9.19
CA ILE A 195 -19.56 11.03 9.64
C ILE A 195 -20.23 11.55 8.37
N THR A 196 -21.45 11.11 8.10
CA THR A 196 -22.17 11.55 6.89
C THR A 196 -22.79 12.93 7.12
N ASP A 197 -23.14 13.61 6.04
CA ASP A 197 -23.74 14.96 6.12
C ASP A 197 -25.05 14.94 6.94
N GLU A 198 -25.78 13.81 6.93
CA GLU A 198 -26.97 13.58 7.76
C GLU A 198 -26.64 13.47 9.26
N GLU A 199 -25.53 12.83 9.62
CA GLU A 199 -25.10 12.72 11.02
C GLU A 199 -24.61 14.08 11.56
N ILE A 200 -23.98 14.90 10.72
CA ILE A 200 -23.61 16.28 11.05
C ILE A 200 -24.87 17.10 11.31
N LEU A 201 -25.88 16.99 10.44
CA LEU A 201 -27.15 17.69 10.59
C LEU A 201 -27.89 17.29 11.87
N GLN A 202 -27.99 15.98 12.16
CA GLN A 202 -28.55 15.49 13.42
C GLN A 202 -27.78 16.00 14.65
N THR A 203 -26.46 16.12 14.53
CA THR A 203 -25.63 16.65 15.61
C THR A 203 -25.89 18.14 15.85
N ILE A 204 -26.09 18.92 14.78
CA ILE A 204 -26.46 20.33 14.84
C ILE A 204 -27.82 20.49 15.54
N GLU A 205 -28.85 19.76 15.10
CA GLU A 205 -30.19 19.81 15.70
C GLU A 205 -30.18 19.43 17.19
N LYS A 206 -29.44 18.36 17.53
CA LYS A 206 -29.29 17.92 18.91
C LYS A 206 -28.62 18.98 19.77
N LEU A 207 -27.55 19.60 19.26
CA LEU A 207 -26.84 20.67 19.97
C LEU A 207 -27.70 21.93 20.12
N ASP A 208 -28.47 22.31 19.11
CA ASP A 208 -29.36 23.46 19.19
C ASP A 208 -30.44 23.25 20.27
N LYS A 209 -31.01 22.04 20.35
CA LYS A 209 -31.97 21.66 21.38
C LYS A 209 -31.35 21.53 22.78
N GLU A 210 -30.12 21.03 22.89
CA GLU A 210 -29.40 20.88 24.16
C GLU A 210 -29.00 22.24 24.76
N LEU A 211 -28.54 23.18 23.90
CA LEU A 211 -28.07 24.50 24.32
C LEU A 211 -29.18 25.55 24.31
N GLY A 212 -30.34 25.24 23.73
CA GLY A 212 -31.47 26.16 23.62
C GLY A 212 -31.18 27.37 22.76
N THR A 213 -30.32 27.22 21.74
CA THR A 213 -29.82 28.33 20.90
C THR A 213 -30.82 28.84 19.88
N GLN A 214 -32.02 28.25 19.79
CA GLN A 214 -33.14 28.71 18.94
C GLN A 214 -32.72 28.91 17.48
N ASN A 215 -32.07 27.91 16.88
CA ASN A 215 -31.50 27.95 15.53
C ASN A 215 -30.40 29.01 15.35
N TYR A 216 -29.60 29.27 16.37
CA TYR A 216 -28.46 30.19 16.29
C TYR A 216 -27.22 29.59 16.93
N LEU A 217 -26.85 28.38 16.50
CA LEU A 217 -25.81 27.57 17.11
C LEU A 217 -24.40 28.03 16.70
N PRO A 218 -23.52 28.42 17.64
CA PRO A 218 -22.12 28.73 17.30
C PRO A 218 -21.32 27.52 16.82
N ILE A 219 -20.54 27.69 15.74
CA ILE A 219 -19.75 26.62 15.09
C ILE A 219 -18.74 25.96 16.05
N PHE A 220 -18.23 26.67 17.06
CA PHE A 220 -17.27 26.10 18.01
C PHE A 220 -17.83 24.92 18.80
N HIS A 221 -19.13 24.90 19.12
CA HIS A 221 -19.77 23.79 19.82
C HIS A 221 -19.78 22.53 18.96
N LEU A 222 -20.05 22.68 17.66
CA LEU A 222 -20.00 21.59 16.69
C LEU A 222 -18.57 21.04 16.56
N ARG A 223 -17.58 21.93 16.47
CA ARG A 223 -16.16 21.54 16.42
C ARG A 223 -15.72 20.78 17.68
N GLN A 224 -16.07 21.25 18.87
CA GLN A 224 -15.70 20.58 20.12
C GLN A 224 -16.29 19.17 20.24
N LYS A 225 -17.47 18.92 19.66
CA LYS A 225 -18.13 17.61 19.71
C LYS A 225 -17.65 16.65 18.63
N LEU A 226 -17.27 17.17 17.46
CA LEU A 226 -16.86 16.38 16.31
C LEU A 226 -15.33 16.25 16.14
N GLN A 227 -14.53 16.96 16.94
CA GLN A 227 -13.07 16.78 17.01
C GLN A 227 -12.63 16.06 18.28
N PRO A 228 -11.92 14.91 18.17
CA PRO A 228 -11.76 14.01 17.00
C PRO A 228 -13.02 13.13 16.81
N PRO A 229 -13.44 12.79 15.56
CA PRO A 229 -12.58 12.37 14.44
C PRO A 229 -12.49 13.30 13.21
N LEU A 230 -13.27 14.38 13.09
CA LEU A 230 -13.31 15.20 11.86
C LEU A 230 -12.30 16.35 11.87
N SER A 231 -11.52 16.56 10.80
CA SER A 231 -10.61 17.71 10.73
C SER A 231 -11.36 19.04 10.54
N ARG A 232 -10.69 20.15 10.81
CA ARG A 232 -11.26 21.50 10.70
C ARG A 232 -11.78 21.77 9.27
N ASP A 233 -10.97 21.41 8.28
CA ASP A 233 -11.27 21.64 6.87
C ASP A 233 -12.40 20.72 6.37
N GLU A 234 -12.47 19.48 6.87
CA GLU A 234 -13.54 18.52 6.54
C GLU A 234 -14.89 18.98 7.07
N LEU A 235 -14.95 19.51 8.30
CA LEU A 235 -16.18 20.06 8.84
C LEU A 235 -16.64 21.28 8.04
N ASP A 236 -15.71 22.16 7.67
CA ASP A 236 -16.02 23.38 6.93
C ASP A 236 -16.58 23.04 5.55
N GLN A 237 -15.99 22.05 4.86
CA GLN A 237 -16.52 21.53 3.59
C GLN A 237 -17.91 20.91 3.73
N ALA A 238 -18.15 20.14 4.80
CA ALA A 238 -19.46 19.56 5.06
C ALA A 238 -20.53 20.65 5.30
N LEU A 239 -20.21 21.68 6.09
CA LEU A 239 -21.10 22.82 6.33
C LEU A 239 -21.40 23.58 5.03
N TYR A 240 -20.41 23.81 4.16
CA TYR A 240 -20.66 24.42 2.86
C TYR A 240 -21.54 23.56 1.94
N ARG A 241 -21.43 22.23 2.00
CA ARG A 241 -22.31 21.32 1.25
C ARG A 241 -23.75 21.36 1.77
N LEU A 242 -23.92 21.33 3.09
CA LEU A 242 -25.22 21.44 3.73
C LEU A 242 -25.89 22.79 3.42
N GLN A 243 -25.13 23.89 3.45
CA GLN A 243 -25.63 25.20 3.06
C GLN A 243 -26.03 25.25 1.57
N LYS A 244 -25.24 24.64 0.68
CA LYS A 244 -25.57 24.57 -0.75
C LYS A 244 -26.85 23.77 -1.03
N ASN A 245 -27.18 22.82 -0.17
CA ASN A 245 -28.41 22.02 -0.26
C ASN A 245 -29.59 22.66 0.50
N ASP A 246 -29.48 23.93 0.91
CA ASP A 246 -30.48 24.70 1.67
C ASP A 246 -30.90 24.04 2.99
N LEU A 247 -30.05 23.17 3.57
CA LEU A 247 -30.34 22.48 4.83
C LEU A 247 -29.94 23.29 6.06
N ILE A 248 -28.96 24.19 5.91
CA ILE A 248 -28.49 25.10 6.96
C ILE A 248 -28.18 26.48 6.38
N GLU A 249 -28.18 27.51 7.22
CA GLU A 249 -27.67 28.82 6.88
C GLU A 249 -26.48 29.19 7.78
N LEU A 250 -25.47 29.83 7.18
CA LEU A 250 -24.29 30.31 7.88
C LEU A 250 -24.36 31.83 8.04
N SER A 251 -24.39 32.29 9.28
CA SER A 251 -24.45 33.72 9.63
C SER A 251 -23.12 34.22 10.20
N THR A 252 -22.80 35.49 9.91
CA THR A 252 -21.58 36.15 10.39
C THR A 252 -21.77 36.71 11.79
N LEU A 253 -20.67 36.80 12.53
CA LEU A 253 -20.66 37.41 13.86
C LEU A 253 -20.64 38.94 13.75
N LEU A 254 -21.68 39.60 14.28
CA LEU A 254 -21.78 41.07 14.31
C LEU A 254 -21.09 41.70 15.54
N ASP A 255 -21.08 41.01 16.68
CA ASP A 255 -20.45 41.49 17.91
C ASP A 255 -19.51 40.42 18.52
N PRO A 256 -18.18 40.62 18.49
CA PRO A 256 -17.20 39.68 19.04
C PRO A 256 -17.01 39.78 20.57
N THR A 257 -17.60 40.78 21.23
CA THR A 257 -17.37 41.08 22.65
C THR A 257 -17.69 39.92 23.64
N PRO A 258 -18.69 39.04 23.39
CA PRO A 258 -19.00 37.96 24.32
C PRO A 258 -18.16 36.68 24.13
N TYR A 259 -17.26 36.63 23.14
CA TYR A 259 -16.53 35.41 22.78
C TYR A 259 -15.02 35.52 23.04
N THR A 260 -14.41 34.43 23.49
CA THR A 260 -12.95 34.37 23.67
C THR A 260 -12.24 34.35 22.32
N THR A 261 -10.97 34.75 22.28
CA THR A 261 -10.16 34.71 21.05
C THR A 261 -10.10 33.31 20.43
N GLU A 262 -10.10 32.25 21.27
CA GLU A 262 -10.14 30.86 20.80
C GLU A 262 -11.47 30.49 20.14
N GLN A 263 -12.59 30.97 20.69
CA GLN A 263 -13.91 30.79 20.11
C GLN A 263 -14.05 31.56 18.80
N LEU A 264 -13.57 32.81 18.73
CA LEU A 264 -13.54 33.60 17.49
C LEU A 264 -12.74 32.91 16.38
N ASN A 265 -11.58 32.36 16.73
CA ASN A 265 -10.71 31.65 15.79
C ASN A 265 -11.29 30.32 15.29
N SER A 266 -12.40 29.85 15.85
CA SER A 266 -13.12 28.67 15.38
C SER A 266 -14.06 28.96 14.20
N GLY A 267 -14.39 30.24 13.96
CA GLY A 267 -15.22 30.64 12.82
C GLY A 267 -14.60 30.28 11.48
N ILE A 268 -15.42 30.25 10.43
CA ILE A 268 -14.94 30.02 9.07
C ILE A 268 -14.58 31.39 8.47
N PRO A 269 -13.30 31.65 8.16
CA PRO A 269 -12.88 32.95 7.64
C PRO A 269 -13.46 33.19 6.23
N GLN A 270 -13.95 34.40 5.99
CA GLN A 270 -14.45 34.84 4.68
C GLN A 270 -13.52 35.90 4.06
N ASN A 271 -13.50 35.96 2.72
CA ASN A 271 -12.72 36.96 1.98
C ASN A 271 -13.35 38.37 2.03
N ILE A 272 -14.65 38.46 2.30
CA ILE A 272 -15.42 39.70 2.37
C ILE A 272 -16.45 39.54 3.50
N GLY A 273 -16.40 40.39 4.52
CA GLY A 273 -17.28 40.30 5.70
C GLY A 273 -16.63 39.65 6.93
N GLY A 274 -17.37 39.57 8.04
CA GLY A 274 -16.94 38.89 9.27
C GLY A 274 -16.85 37.37 9.08
N SER A 275 -16.20 36.65 10.01
CA SER A 275 -16.15 35.19 9.95
C SER A 275 -17.54 34.59 10.14
N LEU A 276 -17.86 33.52 9.40
CA LEU A 276 -19.07 32.73 9.62
C LEU A 276 -18.95 32.07 10.98
N PHE A 277 -19.99 32.21 11.79
CA PHE A 277 -19.92 31.87 13.20
C PHE A 277 -21.15 31.13 13.70
N PHE A 278 -22.33 31.39 13.13
CA PHE A 278 -23.59 30.79 13.55
C PHE A 278 -24.18 29.88 12.48
N LEU A 279 -24.84 28.82 12.94
CA LEU A 279 -25.57 27.82 12.18
C LEU A 279 -27.06 27.92 12.52
N SER A 280 -27.91 28.11 11.50
CA SER A 280 -29.36 27.92 11.56
C SER A 280 -29.73 26.70 10.73
N VAL A 281 -30.62 25.85 11.21
CA VAL A 281 -31.21 24.75 10.43
C VAL A 281 -32.53 25.24 9.81
N ASN A 282 -32.77 24.89 8.54
CA ASN A 282 -33.99 25.25 7.80
C ASN A 282 -35.14 24.26 7.99
#